data_AF-A0A3B9Y6Z1-F1
#
_entry.id   AF-A0A3B9Y6Z1-F1
#
_cell.length_a   1.000
_cell.length_b   1.000
_cell.length_c   1.000
_cell.angle_alpha   90.00
_cell.angle_beta   90.00
_cell.angle_gamma   90.00
#
_symmetry.space_group_name_H-M   'P 1'
#
loop_
_entity.id
_entity.type
_entity.pdbx_description
1 polymer ?
#
loop_
_entity_poly.entity_id
_entity_poly.type
_entity_poly.pdbx_seq_one_letter_code
_entity_poly.pdbx_strand_id
1 'polypeptide(L)'
;MARWHCSCSKEDWIRGASLSTPGPHCPSSNLPFRVTVDAITVTFTVLAVLFATYSWRGSRTVTGFLIGMATLTKIYPIFLLIVIMRRRDWALLATCLATIIVGYIPFMILGHGQVLGYFSGYSSEQGGNAGVVQLITYWISQAHGFSLTTTVMQQHVVDVVVICAMSLVVLALRIFKVSMEATTLLLLGTIFAISSHVFPWYTPALLPWIAILIGPLWTREGMSGRGLAILIVWYFTTASVFGYFFNGARDWNVYYWSVYDVVMAGLGVALLIGLRGWLKHLYNRIG
;
A
#
# COMPACT_ATOMS: atom_id res chain seq x y z
N MET A 1 -28.22 38.24 -13.13
CA MET A 1 -28.75 36.87 -13.00
C MET A 1 -28.05 35.99 -14.03
N ALA A 2 -26.91 35.41 -13.69
CA ALA A 2 -26.16 34.51 -14.57
C ALA A 2 -26.19 33.10 -13.97
N ARG A 3 -26.64 32.16 -14.80
CA ARG A 3 -26.97 30.78 -14.48
C ARG A 3 -25.69 29.93 -14.65
N TRP A 4 -25.21 29.32 -13.58
CA TRP A 4 -24.08 28.37 -13.63
C TRP A 4 -24.57 27.02 -14.16
N HIS A 5 -24.30 26.73 -15.43
CA HIS A 5 -24.35 25.37 -15.98
C HIS A 5 -22.93 24.94 -16.29
N CYS A 6 -22.31 24.16 -15.41
CA CYS A 6 -21.15 23.33 -15.76
C CYS A 6 -21.67 21.96 -16.19
N SER A 7 -21.82 21.76 -17.49
CA SER A 7 -21.89 20.42 -18.09
C SER A 7 -20.47 20.01 -18.49
N CYS A 8 -19.78 19.23 -17.67
CA CYS A 8 -18.65 18.44 -18.14
C CYS A 8 -19.21 17.19 -18.82
N SER A 9 -19.22 17.19 -20.16
CA SER A 9 -19.57 16.01 -20.95
C SER A 9 -18.47 14.95 -20.85
N LYS A 10 -18.85 13.67 -20.87
CA LYS A 10 -17.98 12.47 -20.76
C LYS A 10 -16.93 12.38 -21.89
N GLU A 11 -17.02 13.21 -22.91
CA GLU A 11 -16.30 13.10 -24.18
C GLU A 11 -14.93 13.80 -24.17
N ASP A 12 -14.68 14.73 -23.25
CA ASP A 12 -13.41 15.50 -23.19
C ASP A 12 -12.22 14.71 -22.61
N TRP A 13 -12.46 13.56 -21.96
CA TRP A 13 -11.39 12.71 -21.42
C TRP A 13 -10.59 11.99 -22.52
N ILE A 14 -11.19 11.72 -23.69
CA ILE A 14 -10.58 10.85 -24.71
C ILE A 14 -9.65 11.61 -25.67
N ARG A 15 -9.75 12.94 -25.77
CA ARG A 15 -8.96 13.75 -26.75
C ARG A 15 -7.90 14.66 -26.13
N GLY A 16 -7.36 14.29 -24.97
CA GLY A 16 -6.39 15.11 -24.22
C GLY A 16 -4.90 14.83 -24.45
N ALA A 17 -4.51 14.14 -25.54
CA ALA A 17 -3.10 13.80 -25.82
C ALA A 17 -2.51 14.52 -27.05
N SER A 18 -3.11 15.62 -27.52
CA SER A 18 -2.57 16.36 -28.66
C SER A 18 -2.82 17.87 -28.56
N LEU A 19 -1.71 18.61 -28.50
CA LEU A 19 -1.54 20.06 -28.70
C LEU A 19 -1.93 21.02 -27.56
N SER A 20 -0.88 21.43 -26.82
CA SER A 20 -0.46 22.83 -26.60
C SER A 20 -1.54 23.93 -26.66
N THR A 21 -2.12 24.29 -25.52
CA THR A 21 -2.45 25.68 -25.12
C THR A 21 -2.47 25.79 -23.58
N PRO A 22 -1.97 26.88 -22.97
CA PRO A 22 -1.99 27.05 -21.52
C PRO A 22 -3.38 27.55 -21.09
N GLY A 23 -4.28 26.62 -20.78
CA GLY A 23 -5.53 26.92 -20.09
C GLY A 23 -5.29 27.20 -18.59
N PRO A 24 -6.18 27.95 -17.92
CA PRO A 24 -6.01 28.33 -16.52
C PRO A 24 -5.93 27.08 -15.65
N HIS A 25 -4.90 27.03 -14.79
CA HIS A 25 -4.70 25.96 -13.81
C HIS A 25 -6.00 25.72 -13.03
N CYS A 26 -6.70 24.62 -13.32
CA CYS A 26 -7.69 24.09 -12.39
C CYS A 26 -6.93 23.70 -11.12
N PRO A 27 -7.10 24.41 -9.98
CA PRO A 27 -6.54 23.93 -8.74
C PRO A 27 -7.18 22.57 -8.47
N SER A 28 -6.36 21.63 -8.03
CA SER A 28 -6.73 20.28 -7.65
C SER A 28 -7.80 20.28 -6.54
N SER A 29 -9.05 20.55 -6.89
CA SER A 29 -10.19 20.69 -5.96
C SER A 29 -10.62 19.37 -5.32
N ASN A 30 -10.15 18.24 -5.85
CA ASN A 30 -10.45 16.90 -5.34
C ASN A 30 -9.42 16.37 -4.32
N LEU A 31 -8.33 17.10 -4.10
CA LEU A 31 -7.25 16.73 -3.17
C LEU A 31 -7.73 16.61 -1.71
N PRO A 32 -8.53 17.54 -1.15
CA PRO A 32 -9.03 17.39 0.21
C PRO A 32 -9.95 16.17 0.37
N PHE A 33 -10.76 15.84 -0.65
CA PHE A 33 -11.65 14.68 -0.60
C PHE A 33 -10.85 13.36 -0.55
N ARG A 34 -9.79 13.23 -1.36
CA ARG A 34 -8.96 12.01 -1.40
C ARG A 34 -8.26 11.75 -0.07
N VAL A 35 -7.62 12.78 0.49
CA VAL A 35 -6.92 12.69 1.79
C VAL A 35 -7.88 12.32 2.91
N THR A 36 -9.12 12.83 2.88
CA THR A 36 -10.14 12.50 3.89
C THR A 36 -10.54 11.02 3.83
N VAL A 37 -10.73 10.47 2.63
CA VAL A 37 -11.07 9.05 2.46
C VAL A 37 -9.93 8.16 2.96
N ASP A 38 -8.68 8.50 2.65
CA ASP A 38 -7.51 7.74 3.11
C ASP A 38 -7.37 7.79 4.64
N ALA A 39 -7.61 8.95 5.26
CA ALA A 39 -7.62 9.08 6.72
C ALA A 39 -8.69 8.21 7.38
N ILE A 40 -9.88 8.12 6.78
CA ILE A 40 -10.97 7.24 7.25
C ILE A 40 -10.53 5.77 7.14
N THR A 41 -9.95 5.36 6.02
CA THR A 41 -9.43 3.98 5.84
C THR A 41 -8.40 3.66 6.91
N VAL A 42 -7.41 4.54 7.12
CA VAL A 42 -6.36 4.34 8.13
C VAL A 42 -6.96 4.22 9.52
N THR A 43 -7.92 5.10 9.86
CA THR A 43 -8.61 5.06 11.16
C THR A 43 -9.31 3.72 11.38
N PHE A 44 -10.06 3.22 10.38
CA PHE A 44 -10.71 1.92 10.47
C PHE A 44 -9.70 0.76 10.57
N THR A 45 -8.57 0.82 9.87
CA THR A 45 -7.53 -0.23 9.97
C THR A 45 -6.86 -0.27 11.34
N VAL A 46 -6.56 0.90 11.92
CA VAL A 46 -5.98 1.00 13.27
C VAL A 46 -6.97 0.48 14.30
N LEU A 47 -8.23 0.90 14.22
CA LEU A 47 -9.29 0.40 15.10
C LEU A 47 -9.46 -1.12 14.95
N ALA A 48 -9.45 -1.66 13.73
CA ALA A 48 -9.58 -3.09 13.50
C ALA A 48 -8.46 -3.89 14.19
N VAL A 49 -7.20 -3.46 14.09
CA VAL A 49 -6.08 -4.12 14.77
C VAL A 49 -6.16 -3.94 16.29
N LEU A 50 -6.56 -2.77 16.78
CA LEU A 50 -6.77 -2.52 18.21
C LEU A 50 -7.85 -3.47 18.77
N PHE A 51 -9.01 -3.58 18.12
CA PHE A 51 -10.06 -4.52 18.53
C PHE A 51 -9.63 -5.99 18.38
N ALA A 52 -8.78 -6.31 17.40
CA ALA A 52 -8.21 -7.65 17.24
C ALA A 52 -7.30 -8.05 18.42
N THR A 53 -6.63 -7.09 19.04
CA THR A 53 -5.81 -7.31 20.25
C THR A 53 -6.66 -7.50 21.51
N TYR A 54 -7.88 -6.96 21.53
CA TYR A 54 -8.79 -7.04 22.66
C TYR A 54 -9.54 -8.38 22.70
N SER A 55 -9.58 -9.04 23.86
CA SER A 55 -10.10 -10.42 24.01
C SER A 55 -11.58 -10.51 24.41
N TRP A 56 -12.43 -9.61 23.89
CA TRP A 56 -13.87 -9.65 24.20
C TRP A 56 -14.66 -10.53 23.21
N ARG A 57 -15.77 -11.13 23.66
CA ARG A 57 -16.60 -12.06 22.86
C ARG A 57 -17.10 -11.45 21.53
N GLY A 58 -17.34 -10.13 21.51
CA GLY A 58 -17.75 -9.39 20.31
C GLY A 58 -16.61 -8.74 19.52
N SER A 59 -15.35 -8.84 19.95
CA SER A 59 -14.27 -8.10 19.26
C SER A 59 -14.04 -8.61 17.85
N ARG A 60 -14.26 -9.91 17.60
CA ARG A 60 -14.06 -10.54 16.28
C ARG A 60 -15.07 -10.06 15.25
N THR A 61 -16.34 -9.90 15.64
CA THR A 61 -17.39 -9.41 14.74
C THR A 61 -17.18 -7.95 14.39
N VAL A 62 -16.85 -7.11 15.39
CA VAL A 62 -16.51 -5.69 15.22
C VAL A 62 -15.26 -5.53 14.35
N THR A 63 -14.23 -6.35 14.57
CA THR A 63 -13.00 -6.33 13.75
C THR A 63 -13.32 -6.65 12.29
N GLY A 64 -14.11 -7.69 12.01
CA GLY A 64 -14.51 -8.01 10.65
C GLY A 64 -15.35 -6.91 9.99
N PHE A 65 -16.26 -6.28 10.74
CA PHE A 65 -17.04 -5.14 10.26
C PHE A 65 -16.14 -3.94 9.91
N LEU A 66 -15.19 -3.59 10.78
CA LEU A 66 -14.24 -2.48 10.56
C LEU A 66 -13.33 -2.73 9.36
N ILE A 67 -12.85 -3.97 9.18
CA ILE A 67 -12.10 -4.36 7.98
C ILE A 67 -13.00 -4.24 6.75
N GLY A 68 -14.25 -4.70 6.81
CA GLY A 68 -15.24 -4.55 5.74
C GLY A 68 -15.44 -3.08 5.33
N MET A 69 -15.65 -2.20 6.29
CA MET A 69 -15.78 -0.75 6.06
C MET A 69 -14.50 -0.16 5.45
N ALA A 70 -13.33 -0.54 5.94
CA ALA A 70 -12.06 -0.12 5.36
C ALA A 70 -11.92 -0.64 3.91
N THR A 71 -12.33 -1.89 3.64
CA THR A 71 -12.25 -2.48 2.29
C THR A 71 -13.15 -1.79 1.28
N LEU A 72 -14.30 -1.25 1.72
CA LEU A 72 -15.19 -0.46 0.87
C LEU A 72 -14.55 0.86 0.44
N THR A 73 -13.68 1.44 1.28
CA THR A 73 -12.96 2.67 0.93
C THR A 73 -11.73 2.42 0.04
N LYS A 74 -11.00 1.33 0.28
CA LYS A 74 -9.80 0.91 -0.46
C LYS A 74 -9.65 -0.60 -0.37
N ILE A 75 -9.07 -1.25 -1.39
CA ILE A 75 -8.99 -2.71 -1.40
C ILE A 75 -7.90 -3.25 -0.44
N TYR A 76 -6.82 -2.52 -0.18
CA TYR A 76 -5.66 -3.03 0.59
C TYR A 76 -5.95 -3.55 2.02
N PRO A 77 -6.93 -3.05 2.80
CA PRO A 77 -7.25 -3.58 4.12
C PRO A 77 -7.73 -5.03 4.12
N ILE A 78 -8.17 -5.58 2.97
CA ILE A 78 -8.64 -6.98 2.90
C ILE A 78 -7.52 -7.95 3.26
N PHE A 79 -6.28 -7.59 2.96
CA PHE A 79 -5.10 -8.39 3.29
C PHE A 79 -4.82 -8.45 4.80
N LEU A 80 -5.36 -7.52 5.60
CA LEU A 80 -5.28 -7.61 7.06
C LEU A 80 -6.01 -8.83 7.61
N LEU A 81 -6.96 -9.41 6.87
CA LEU A 81 -7.56 -10.70 7.22
C LEU A 81 -6.48 -11.77 7.38
N ILE A 82 -5.43 -11.78 6.54
CA ILE A 82 -4.33 -12.76 6.63
C ILE A 82 -3.55 -12.59 7.94
N VAL A 83 -3.40 -11.36 8.42
CA VAL A 83 -2.68 -11.04 9.67
C VAL A 83 -3.51 -11.38 10.90
N ILE A 84 -4.79 -11.02 10.88
CA ILE A 84 -5.67 -11.03 12.06
C ILE A 84 -6.39 -12.37 12.22
N MET A 85 -6.71 -13.07 11.13
CA MET A 85 -7.49 -14.30 11.15
C MET A 85 -6.76 -15.39 11.94
N ARG A 86 -7.36 -15.82 13.05
CA ARG A 86 -6.90 -16.98 13.81
C ARG A 86 -7.65 -18.23 13.33
N ARG A 87 -7.07 -19.41 13.57
CA ARG A 87 -7.73 -20.70 13.27
C ARG A 87 -9.15 -20.69 13.83
N ARG A 88 -10.14 -20.81 12.94
CA ARG A 88 -11.59 -20.94 13.24
C ARG A 88 -12.35 -19.64 13.57
N ASP A 89 -11.82 -18.46 13.26
CA ASP A 89 -12.50 -17.17 13.43
C ASP A 89 -13.53 -16.87 12.31
N TRP A 90 -14.49 -17.78 12.08
CA TRP A 90 -15.50 -17.64 11.03
C TRP A 90 -16.38 -16.40 11.19
N ALA A 91 -16.59 -15.94 12.44
CA ALA A 91 -17.37 -14.75 12.73
C ALA A 91 -16.74 -13.48 12.10
N LEU A 92 -15.40 -13.38 12.10
CA LEU A 92 -14.68 -12.24 11.53
C LEU A 92 -14.81 -12.23 10.01
N LEU A 93 -14.63 -13.39 9.37
CA LEU A 93 -14.74 -13.53 7.92
C LEU A 93 -16.18 -13.29 7.44
N ALA A 94 -17.16 -13.84 8.16
CA ALA A 94 -18.58 -13.65 7.86
C ALA A 94 -19.00 -12.18 7.98
N THR A 95 -18.61 -11.48 9.05
CA THR A 95 -18.99 -10.06 9.19
C THR A 95 -18.28 -9.18 8.16
N CYS A 96 -17.01 -9.46 7.83
CA CYS A 96 -16.30 -8.75 6.78
C CYS A 96 -17.00 -8.90 5.43
N LEU A 97 -17.29 -10.15 5.01
CA LEU A 97 -17.97 -10.42 3.75
C LEU A 97 -19.38 -9.84 3.72
N ALA A 98 -20.15 -9.99 4.81
CA ALA A 98 -21.48 -9.41 4.91
C ALA A 98 -21.45 -7.89 4.76
N THR A 99 -20.48 -7.21 5.39
CA THR A 99 -20.32 -5.75 5.28
C THR A 99 -20.02 -5.32 3.85
N ILE A 100 -19.12 -6.04 3.16
CA ILE A 100 -18.78 -5.76 1.76
C ILE A 100 -20.01 -5.94 0.86
N ILE A 101 -20.71 -7.07 0.99
CA ILE A 101 -21.90 -7.38 0.18
C ILE A 101 -22.97 -6.32 0.42
N VAL A 102 -23.31 -6.03 1.68
CA VAL A 102 -24.33 -5.02 2.02
C VAL A 102 -23.93 -3.63 1.50
N GLY A 103 -22.65 -3.26 1.60
CA GLY A 103 -22.15 -2.00 1.05
C GLY A 103 -22.22 -1.92 -0.47
N TYR A 104 -22.09 -3.04 -1.18
CA TYR A 104 -22.15 -3.10 -2.65
C TYR A 104 -23.57 -3.19 -3.23
N ILE A 105 -24.56 -3.65 -2.45
CA ILE A 105 -25.95 -3.79 -2.90
C ILE A 105 -26.50 -2.48 -3.50
N PRO A 106 -26.38 -1.30 -2.85
CA PRO A 106 -26.86 -0.04 -3.42
C PRO A 106 -26.21 0.28 -4.77
N PHE A 107 -24.91 0.00 -4.94
CA PHE A 107 -24.19 0.24 -6.19
C PHE A 107 -24.63 -0.72 -7.30
N MET A 108 -25.00 -1.96 -6.96
CA MET A 108 -25.55 -2.91 -7.93
C MET A 108 -26.95 -2.51 -8.39
N ILE A 109 -27.79 -2.03 -7.47
CA ILE A 109 -29.17 -1.59 -7.78
C ILE A 109 -29.16 -0.30 -8.61
N LEU A 110 -28.35 0.69 -8.22
CA LEU A 110 -28.31 2.01 -8.88
C LEU A 110 -27.39 2.04 -10.11
N GLY A 111 -26.36 1.20 -10.16
CA GLY A 111 -25.32 1.22 -11.20
C GLY A 111 -25.65 0.41 -12.45
N HIS A 112 -26.80 -0.26 -12.53
CA HIS A 112 -27.23 -1.07 -13.69
C HIS A 112 -26.13 -2.01 -14.26
N GLY A 113 -25.25 -2.53 -13.40
CA GLY A 113 -24.14 -3.41 -13.80
C GLY A 113 -22.89 -2.72 -14.36
N GLN A 114 -22.85 -1.39 -14.49
CA GLN A 114 -21.68 -0.66 -15.01
C GLN A 114 -20.46 -0.64 -14.07
N VAL A 115 -20.61 -1.14 -12.83
CA VAL A 115 -19.53 -1.15 -11.83
C VAL A 115 -18.33 -1.98 -12.30
N LEU A 116 -18.56 -3.10 -13.00
CA LEU A 116 -17.49 -3.95 -13.53
C LEU A 116 -16.75 -3.31 -14.72
N GLY A 117 -17.45 -2.48 -15.51
CA GLY A 117 -16.84 -1.73 -16.61
C GLY A 117 -15.78 -0.74 -16.11
N TYR A 118 -16.03 -0.10 -14.97
CA TYR A 118 -15.08 0.84 -14.36
C TYR A 118 -13.80 0.14 -13.86
N PHE A 119 -13.91 -1.08 -13.34
CA PHE A 119 -12.74 -1.89 -12.96
C PHE A 119 -11.87 -2.26 -14.17
N SER A 120 -12.50 -2.62 -15.29
CA SER A 120 -11.76 -2.95 -16.52
C SER A 120 -10.97 -1.76 -17.07
N GLY A 121 -11.56 -0.55 -17.04
CA GLY A 121 -10.87 0.68 -17.43
C GLY A 121 -9.72 1.05 -16.48
N TYR A 122 -9.91 0.87 -15.17
CA TYR A 122 -8.83 1.13 -14.20
C TYR A 122 -7.67 0.13 -14.32
N SER A 123 -7.95 -1.12 -14.71
CA SER A 123 -6.93 -2.14 -14.93
C SER A 123 -6.10 -1.93 -16.20
N SER A 124 -6.64 -1.22 -17.20
CA SER A 124 -5.91 -0.89 -18.44
C SER A 124 -5.15 0.43 -18.35
N GLU A 125 -5.47 1.27 -17.36
CA GLU A 125 -4.74 2.49 -17.05
C GLU A 125 -3.49 2.19 -16.19
N GLN A 126 -2.35 1.96 -16.87
CA GLN A 126 -1.04 1.98 -16.22
C GLN A 126 -0.71 3.43 -15.81
N GLY A 127 -0.62 3.68 -14.50
CA GLY A 127 -0.21 4.98 -13.99
C GLY A 127 1.29 5.21 -14.13
N GLY A 128 1.71 6.47 -14.17
CA GLY A 128 3.12 6.84 -14.19
C GLY A 128 3.87 6.63 -12.86
N ASN A 129 3.20 6.14 -11.80
CA ASN A 129 3.72 6.00 -10.45
C ASN A 129 3.85 4.54 -10.03
N ALA A 130 4.82 3.86 -10.65
CA ALA A 130 5.10 2.45 -10.42
C ALA A 130 5.74 2.20 -9.05
N GLY A 131 5.33 1.11 -8.39
CA GLY A 131 5.98 0.64 -7.16
C GLY A 131 7.40 0.13 -7.40
N VAL A 132 8.16 -0.06 -6.32
CA VAL A 132 9.55 -0.56 -6.32
C VAL A 132 9.71 -1.83 -7.15
N VAL A 133 8.82 -2.81 -6.97
CA VAL A 133 8.89 -4.12 -7.65
C VAL A 133 8.71 -3.95 -9.16
N GLN A 134 7.77 -3.09 -9.54
CA GLN A 134 7.50 -2.81 -10.94
C GLN A 134 8.65 -2.04 -11.59
N LEU A 135 9.28 -1.11 -10.86
CA LEU A 135 10.46 -0.37 -11.31
C LEU A 135 11.63 -1.33 -11.58
N ILE A 136 11.97 -2.21 -10.63
CA ILE A 136 13.05 -3.20 -10.81
C ILE A 136 12.75 -4.14 -11.98
N THR A 137 11.52 -4.63 -12.07
CA THR A 137 11.10 -5.52 -13.17
C THR A 137 11.22 -4.81 -14.52
N TYR A 138 10.87 -3.52 -14.58
CA TYR A 138 11.04 -2.70 -15.77
C TYR A 138 12.52 -2.54 -16.15
N TRP A 139 13.41 -2.22 -15.19
CA TRP A 139 14.86 -2.12 -15.45
C TRP A 139 15.45 -3.43 -15.98
N ILE A 140 15.10 -4.57 -15.36
CA ILE A 140 15.54 -5.90 -15.81
C ILE A 140 15.01 -6.20 -17.21
N SER A 141 13.74 -5.89 -17.46
CA SER A 141 13.11 -6.11 -18.75
C SER A 141 13.75 -5.30 -19.87
N GLN A 142 14.10 -4.04 -19.59
CA GLN A 142 14.78 -3.17 -20.54
C GLN A 142 16.21 -3.64 -20.81
N ALA A 143 16.93 -4.12 -19.79
CA ALA A 143 18.27 -4.68 -19.95
C ALA A 143 18.29 -5.93 -20.87
N HIS A 144 17.20 -6.69 -20.92
CA HIS A 144 17.06 -7.89 -21.76
C HIS A 144 16.37 -7.63 -23.10
N GLY A 145 15.95 -6.40 -23.39
CA GLY A 145 15.33 -6.03 -24.67
C GLY A 145 13.95 -6.63 -24.94
N PHE A 146 13.19 -6.94 -23.89
CA PHE A 146 11.85 -7.53 -24.02
C PHE A 146 10.82 -6.52 -24.56
N SER A 147 9.79 -7.02 -25.25
CA SER A 147 8.69 -6.17 -25.73
C SER A 147 7.79 -5.73 -24.57
N LEU A 148 7.16 -4.55 -24.71
CA LEU A 148 6.32 -3.94 -23.67
C LEU A 148 5.21 -4.90 -23.17
N THR A 149 4.62 -5.71 -24.06
CA THR A 149 3.58 -6.68 -23.73
C THR A 149 4.10 -7.81 -22.83
N THR A 150 5.32 -8.29 -23.08
CA THR A 150 5.97 -9.31 -22.26
C THR A 150 6.40 -8.76 -20.90
N THR A 151 6.81 -7.49 -20.84
CA THR A 151 7.13 -6.79 -19.58
C THR A 151 5.91 -6.71 -18.66
N VAL A 152 4.74 -6.35 -19.19
CA VAL A 152 3.50 -6.23 -18.40
C VAL A 152 3.05 -7.58 -17.86
N MET A 153 3.09 -8.63 -18.69
CA MET A 153 2.78 -9.99 -18.23
C MET A 153 3.74 -10.45 -17.13
N GLN A 154 5.03 -10.17 -17.29
CA GLN A 154 6.04 -10.50 -16.29
C GLN A 154 5.82 -9.72 -14.98
N GLN A 155 5.46 -8.44 -15.05
CA GLN A 155 5.13 -7.63 -13.87
C GLN A 155 3.98 -8.27 -13.08
N HIS A 156 2.87 -8.61 -13.72
CA HIS A 156 1.74 -9.26 -13.03
C HIS A 156 2.12 -10.58 -12.37
N VAL A 157 2.94 -11.41 -13.04
CA VAL A 157 3.42 -12.67 -12.46
C VAL A 157 4.29 -12.41 -11.23
N VAL A 158 5.24 -11.47 -11.32
CA VAL A 158 6.11 -11.10 -10.20
C VAL A 158 5.29 -10.55 -9.04
N ASP A 159 4.32 -9.69 -9.30
CA ASP A 159 3.44 -9.09 -8.29
C ASP A 159 2.66 -10.17 -7.51
N VAL A 160 2.08 -11.14 -8.23
CA VAL A 160 1.38 -12.29 -7.63
C VAL A 160 2.33 -13.17 -6.83
N VAL A 161 3.54 -13.44 -7.35
CA VAL A 161 4.53 -14.24 -6.64
C VAL A 161 4.98 -13.56 -5.35
N VAL A 162 5.29 -12.26 -5.39
CA VAL A 162 5.75 -11.51 -4.22
C VAL A 162 4.64 -11.41 -3.18
N ILE A 163 3.38 -11.14 -3.56
CA ILE A 163 2.28 -11.05 -2.58
C ILE A 163 1.96 -12.42 -1.95
N CYS A 164 2.01 -13.51 -2.73
CA CYS A 164 1.82 -14.86 -2.22
C CYS A 164 2.96 -15.27 -1.28
N ALA A 165 4.21 -15.05 -1.69
CA ALA A 165 5.38 -15.35 -0.86
C ALA A 165 5.33 -14.56 0.45
N MET A 166 5.00 -13.27 0.39
CA MET A 166 4.92 -12.44 1.59
C MET A 166 3.76 -12.82 2.50
N SER A 167 2.61 -13.20 1.93
CA SER A 167 1.49 -13.72 2.71
C SER A 167 1.89 -14.99 3.48
N LEU A 168 2.66 -15.89 2.86
CA LEU A 168 3.21 -17.08 3.51
C LEU A 168 4.22 -16.72 4.61
N VAL A 169 5.11 -15.77 4.36
CA VAL A 169 6.06 -15.26 5.38
C VAL A 169 5.29 -14.69 6.57
N VAL A 170 4.28 -13.86 6.34
CA VAL A 170 3.43 -13.29 7.39
C VAL A 170 2.75 -14.40 8.19
N LEU A 171 2.17 -15.41 7.53
CA LEU A 171 1.57 -16.56 8.21
C LEU A 171 2.60 -17.33 9.06
N ALA A 172 3.81 -17.55 8.54
CA ALA A 172 4.88 -18.19 9.29
C ALA A 172 5.29 -17.35 10.51
N LEU A 173 5.48 -16.03 10.35
CA LEU A 173 5.79 -15.10 11.45
C LEU A 173 4.68 -15.10 12.53
N ARG A 174 3.42 -15.25 12.12
CA ARG A 174 2.29 -15.38 13.05
C ARG A 174 2.32 -16.70 13.82
N ILE A 175 2.76 -17.79 13.20
CA ILE A 175 2.99 -19.08 13.88
C ILE A 175 4.13 -18.93 14.91
N PHE A 176 5.20 -18.22 14.56
CA PHE A 176 6.31 -17.90 15.46
C PHE A 176 6.00 -16.81 16.51
N LYS A 177 4.72 -16.42 16.65
CA LYS A 177 4.25 -15.43 17.64
C LYS A 177 4.93 -14.06 17.56
N VAL A 178 5.31 -13.64 16.36
CA VAL A 178 5.80 -12.27 16.11
C VAL A 178 4.66 -11.25 16.30
N SER A 179 5.02 -10.03 16.68
CA SER A 179 4.04 -8.96 16.99
C SER A 179 3.16 -8.63 15.78
N MET A 180 1.89 -8.31 16.03
CA MET A 180 0.91 -8.06 14.98
C MET A 180 1.26 -6.82 14.15
N GLU A 181 1.77 -5.79 14.82
CA GLU A 181 2.13 -4.51 14.25
C GLU A 181 3.26 -4.66 13.24
N ALA A 182 4.28 -5.49 13.56
CA ALA A 182 5.39 -5.77 12.66
C ALA A 182 4.92 -6.53 11.42
N THR A 183 4.05 -7.52 11.58
CA THR A 183 3.48 -8.26 10.45
C THR A 183 2.56 -7.40 9.58
N THR A 184 1.80 -6.48 10.18
CA THR A 184 0.95 -5.52 9.47
C THR A 184 1.80 -4.52 8.67
N LEU A 185 2.83 -3.94 9.29
CA LEU A 185 3.76 -3.02 8.62
C LEU A 185 4.42 -3.69 7.42
N LEU A 186 4.87 -4.93 7.59
CA LEU A 186 5.54 -5.70 6.54
C LEU A 186 4.59 -6.02 5.38
N LEU A 187 3.36 -6.44 5.67
CA LEU A 187 2.36 -6.74 4.65
C LEU A 187 1.92 -5.48 3.89
N LEU A 188 1.60 -4.39 4.59
CA LEU A 188 1.21 -3.12 3.97
C LEU A 188 2.37 -2.51 3.16
N GLY A 189 3.60 -2.56 3.69
CA GLY A 189 4.80 -2.13 2.96
C GLY A 189 5.01 -2.93 1.68
N THR A 190 4.74 -4.24 1.71
CA THR A 190 4.86 -5.10 0.51
C THR A 190 3.77 -4.79 -0.51
N ILE A 191 2.53 -4.56 -0.07
CA ILE A 191 1.43 -4.15 -0.95
C ILE A 191 1.79 -2.82 -1.64
N PHE A 192 2.36 -1.86 -0.90
CA PHE A 192 2.82 -0.62 -1.50
C PHE A 192 4.03 -0.82 -2.42
N ALA A 193 4.96 -1.73 -2.12
CA ALA A 193 6.08 -2.01 -3.01
C ALA A 193 5.65 -2.60 -4.37
N ILE A 194 4.55 -3.36 -4.39
CA ILE A 194 3.97 -4.01 -5.58
C ILE A 194 3.00 -3.09 -6.33
N SER A 195 2.30 -2.20 -5.62
CA SER A 195 1.23 -1.38 -6.21
C SER A 195 1.72 -0.57 -7.41
N SER A 196 1.05 -0.73 -8.54
CA SER A 196 1.35 0.03 -9.78
C SER A 196 0.94 1.51 -9.71
N HIS A 197 0.29 1.90 -8.61
CA HIS A 197 -0.16 3.26 -8.34
C HIS A 197 0.10 3.59 -6.88
N VAL A 198 1.37 3.83 -6.51
CA VAL A 198 1.70 4.36 -5.17
C VAL A 198 1.62 5.87 -5.22
N PHE A 199 0.46 6.40 -4.88
CA PHE A 199 0.35 7.82 -4.65
C PHE A 199 0.92 8.18 -3.27
N PRO A 200 1.62 9.32 -3.14
CA PRO A 200 2.22 9.78 -1.89
C PRO A 200 1.30 9.76 -0.68
N TRP A 201 0.02 10.07 -0.87
CA TRP A 201 -1.00 10.14 0.18
C TRP A 201 -1.45 8.76 0.71
N TYR A 202 -0.99 7.63 0.14
CA TYR A 202 -1.19 6.30 0.72
C TYR A 202 -0.14 5.91 1.76
N THR A 203 1.06 6.47 1.64
CA THR A 203 2.18 6.18 2.54
C THR A 203 1.93 6.54 4.02
N PRO A 204 1.09 7.53 4.39
CA PRO A 204 0.70 7.79 5.78
C PRO A 204 0.04 6.60 6.48
N ALA A 205 -0.52 5.64 5.75
CA ALA A 205 -1.07 4.41 6.35
C ALA A 205 -0.02 3.58 7.11
N LEU A 206 1.27 3.82 6.87
CA LEU A 206 2.37 3.18 7.59
C LEU A 206 2.68 3.85 8.94
N LEU A 207 2.33 5.14 9.12
CA LEU A 207 2.70 5.94 10.29
C LEU A 207 2.27 5.35 11.63
N PRO A 208 1.02 4.84 11.80
CA PRO A 208 0.60 4.28 13.08
C PRO A 208 1.48 3.10 13.51
N TRP A 209 1.88 2.27 12.55
CA TRP A 209 2.71 1.09 12.81
C TRP A 209 4.15 1.46 13.09
N ILE A 210 4.70 2.42 12.34
CA ILE A 210 6.04 2.97 12.59
C ILE A 210 6.12 3.54 14.00
N ALA A 211 5.12 4.33 14.41
CA ALA A 211 5.09 4.96 15.73
C ALA A 211 5.09 3.93 16.87
N ILE A 212 4.40 2.81 16.71
CA ILE A 212 4.37 1.72 17.72
C ILE A 212 5.67 0.91 17.71
N LEU A 213 6.30 0.73 16.54
CA LEU A 213 7.49 -0.10 16.38
C LEU A 213 8.80 0.66 16.59
N ILE A 214 8.75 1.99 16.73
CA ILE A 214 9.93 2.81 16.90
C ILE A 214 10.72 2.34 18.13
N GLY A 215 12.00 2.08 17.92
CA GLY A 215 12.89 1.53 18.93
C GLY A 215 14.29 2.11 18.79
N PRO A 216 15.19 1.80 19.74
CA PRO A 216 16.55 2.32 19.71
C PRO A 216 17.27 1.88 18.43
N LEU A 217 17.76 2.87 17.66
CA LEU A 217 18.56 2.66 16.45
C LEU A 217 19.92 2.04 16.76
N TRP A 218 20.41 2.30 17.97
CA TRP A 218 21.68 1.82 18.48
C TRP A 218 21.44 0.93 19.69
N THR A 219 21.87 -0.32 19.60
CA THR A 219 21.94 -1.24 20.74
C THR A 219 23.39 -1.34 21.22
N ARG A 220 23.61 -1.95 22.40
CA ARG A 220 24.96 -2.17 22.94
C ARG A 220 25.88 -2.98 22.00
N GLU A 221 25.31 -3.71 21.05
CA GLU A 221 26.01 -4.54 20.07
C GLU A 221 26.21 -3.85 18.71
N GLY A 222 25.76 -2.59 18.55
CA GLY A 222 25.89 -1.79 17.34
C GLY A 222 24.55 -1.32 16.76
N MET A 223 24.53 -1.03 15.47
CA MET A 223 23.34 -0.52 14.77
C MET A 223 22.31 -1.64 14.56
N SER A 224 21.06 -1.41 14.98
CA SER A 224 19.97 -2.37 14.84
C SER A 224 19.40 -2.36 13.43
N GLY A 225 19.53 -3.48 12.70
CA GLY A 225 18.95 -3.61 11.35
C GLY A 225 17.42 -3.39 11.32
N ARG A 226 16.72 -3.83 12.37
CA ARG A 226 15.28 -3.58 12.53
C ARG A 226 14.98 -2.09 12.75
N GLY A 227 15.76 -1.42 13.59
CA GLY A 227 15.59 0.02 13.84
C GLY A 227 15.86 0.85 12.58
N LEU A 228 16.91 0.50 11.84
CA LEU A 228 17.24 1.13 10.55
C LEU A 228 16.11 0.96 9.54
N ALA A 229 15.57 -0.26 9.39
CA ALA A 229 14.46 -0.53 8.48
C ALA A 229 13.23 0.34 8.80
N ILE A 230 12.85 0.45 10.08
CA ILE A 230 11.71 1.27 10.50
C ILE A 230 11.96 2.75 10.21
N LEU A 231 13.18 3.25 10.43
CA LEU A 231 13.56 4.62 10.12
C LEU A 231 13.51 4.91 8.62
N ILE A 232 13.91 3.95 7.78
CA ILE A 232 13.83 4.09 6.32
C ILE A 232 12.38 4.11 5.85
N VAL A 233 11.51 3.29 6.43
CA VAL A 233 10.07 3.33 6.10
C VAL A 233 9.44 4.65 6.56
N TRP A 234 9.88 5.21 7.69
CA TRP A 234 9.49 6.56 8.12
C TRP A 234 9.97 7.65 7.15
N TYR A 235 11.22 7.55 6.70
CA TYR A 235 11.77 8.43 5.66
C TYR A 235 10.94 8.33 4.38
N PHE A 236 10.63 7.12 3.91
CA PHE A 236 9.80 6.90 2.73
C PHE A 236 8.45 7.62 2.85
N THR A 237 7.75 7.46 3.97
CA THR A 237 6.44 8.07 4.18
C THR A 237 6.51 9.59 4.20
N THR A 238 7.48 10.16 4.91
CA THR A 238 7.63 11.62 5.02
C THR A 238 8.11 12.24 3.71
N ALA A 239 9.12 11.66 3.07
CA ALA A 239 9.67 12.10 1.79
C ALA A 239 8.66 11.97 0.64
N SER A 240 7.81 10.94 0.64
CA SER A 240 6.75 10.80 -0.36
C SER A 240 5.75 11.94 -0.27
N VAL A 241 5.20 12.20 0.93
CA VAL A 241 4.22 13.28 1.15
C VAL A 241 4.85 14.65 0.86
N PHE A 242 6.06 14.89 1.34
CA PHE A 242 6.77 16.13 1.10
C PHE A 242 7.07 16.32 -0.40
N GLY A 243 7.60 15.28 -1.06
CA GLY A 243 7.86 15.29 -2.50
C GLY A 243 6.64 15.66 -3.31
N TYR A 244 5.43 15.25 -2.90
CA TYR A 244 4.20 15.65 -3.57
C TYR A 244 3.91 17.16 -3.53
N PHE A 245 4.18 17.84 -2.40
CA PHE A 245 3.93 19.29 -2.27
C PHE A 245 4.97 20.14 -3.00
N PHE A 246 6.21 19.66 -3.09
CA PHE A 246 7.31 20.41 -3.69
C PHE A 246 7.56 20.08 -5.17
N ASN A 247 7.02 18.98 -5.68
CA ASN A 247 7.15 18.58 -7.08
C ASN A 247 6.08 19.23 -7.98
N GLY A 248 5.94 20.55 -7.84
CA GLY A 248 5.27 21.39 -8.82
C GLY A 248 6.13 21.51 -10.07
N ALA A 249 5.78 20.77 -11.12
CA ALA A 249 6.26 20.92 -12.50
C ALA A 249 7.71 20.47 -12.82
N ARG A 250 7.89 19.20 -13.22
CA ARG A 250 8.37 18.74 -14.56
C ARG A 250 9.17 17.43 -14.53
N ASP A 251 9.88 17.09 -13.45
CA ASP A 251 10.82 15.95 -13.45
C ASP A 251 10.57 14.95 -12.32
N TRP A 252 9.86 13.87 -12.64
CA TRP A 252 9.62 12.73 -11.73
C TRP A 252 10.91 11.96 -11.37
N ASN A 253 11.99 12.15 -12.11
CA ASN A 253 13.28 11.49 -11.86
C ASN A 253 13.88 11.87 -10.50
N VAL A 254 13.77 13.14 -10.08
CA VAL A 254 14.30 13.59 -8.78
C VAL A 254 13.52 12.95 -7.63
N TYR A 255 12.22 12.76 -7.81
CA TYR A 255 11.38 12.05 -6.84
C TYR A 255 11.77 10.58 -6.74
N TYR A 256 11.96 9.88 -7.86
CA TYR A 256 12.42 8.48 -7.84
C TYR A 256 13.80 8.34 -7.19
N TRP A 257 14.74 9.21 -7.52
CA TRP A 257 16.09 9.16 -6.95
C TRP A 257 16.12 9.46 -5.45
N SER A 258 15.41 10.51 -5.02
CA SER A 258 15.40 10.91 -3.60
C SER A 258 14.57 9.98 -2.72
N VAL A 259 13.46 9.44 -3.23
CA VAL A 259 12.54 8.62 -2.42
C VAL A 259 12.82 7.14 -2.59
N TYR A 260 12.85 6.63 -3.82
CA TYR A 260 12.92 5.19 -4.06
C TYR A 260 14.34 4.65 -3.93
N ASP A 261 15.36 5.30 -4.52
CA ASP A 261 16.73 4.78 -4.47
C ASP A 261 17.31 4.81 -3.05
N VAL A 262 17.03 5.88 -2.30
CA VAL A 262 17.42 6.00 -0.89
C VAL A 262 16.76 4.90 -0.04
N VAL A 263 15.48 4.62 -0.28
CA VAL A 263 14.75 3.57 0.45
C VAL A 263 15.28 2.18 0.10
N MET A 264 15.57 1.93 -1.17
CA MET A 264 16.15 0.66 -1.62
C MET A 264 17.55 0.44 -1.04
N ALA A 265 18.43 1.44 -1.12
CA ALA A 265 19.76 1.37 -0.53
C ALA A 265 19.68 1.17 0.99
N GLY A 266 18.83 1.95 1.67
CA GLY A 266 18.62 1.83 3.09
C GLY A 266 18.14 0.45 3.50
N LEU A 267 17.07 -0.06 2.87
CA LEU A 267 16.51 -1.38 3.21
C LEU A 267 17.51 -2.50 2.92
N GLY A 268 18.32 -2.36 1.86
CA GLY A 268 19.44 -3.25 1.57
C GLY A 268 20.48 -3.27 2.69
N VAL A 269 20.88 -2.11 3.21
CA VAL A 269 21.80 -2.02 4.35
C VAL A 269 21.19 -2.62 5.62
N ALA A 270 19.91 -2.35 5.90
CA ALA A 270 19.19 -2.95 7.04
C ALA A 270 19.20 -4.48 6.97
N LEU A 271 18.93 -5.02 5.77
CA LEU A 271 18.91 -6.46 5.52
C LEU A 271 20.30 -7.08 5.78
N LEU A 272 21.37 -6.47 5.26
CA LEU A 272 22.74 -6.94 5.45
C LEU A 272 23.15 -6.96 6.92
N ILE A 273 22.80 -5.91 7.67
CA ILE A 273 23.05 -5.84 9.12
C ILE A 273 22.27 -6.93 9.86
N GLY A 274 20.99 -7.14 9.51
CA GLY A 274 20.15 -8.19 10.08
C GLY A 274 20.70 -9.59 9.83
N LEU A 275 21.09 -9.88 8.58
CA LEU A 275 21.72 -11.15 8.17
C LEU A 275 23.02 -11.41 8.94
N ARG A 276 23.88 -10.39 9.08
CA ARG A 276 25.13 -10.50 9.84
C ARG A 276 24.89 -10.83 11.31
N GLY A 277 23.90 -10.21 11.93
CA GLY A 277 23.51 -10.51 13.32
C GLY A 277 23.01 -11.95 13.48
N TRP A 278 22.14 -12.40 12.56
CA TRP A 278 21.61 -13.76 12.58
C TRP A 278 22.70 -14.82 12.38
N LEU A 279 23.62 -14.61 11.43
CA LEU A 279 24.74 -15.51 11.17
C LEU A 279 25.67 -15.64 12.39
N LYS A 280 26.00 -14.53 13.07
CA LYS A 280 26.77 -14.57 14.32
C LYS A 280 26.06 -15.39 15.40
N HIS A 281 24.74 -15.25 15.51
CA HIS A 281 23.97 -15.98 16.50
C HIS A 281 23.89 -17.48 16.19
N LEU A 282 23.87 -17.88 14.91
CA LEU A 282 23.97 -19.27 14.50
C LEU A 282 25.35 -19.86 14.78
N TYR A 283 26.41 -19.12 14.43
CA TYR A 283 27.78 -19.54 14.67
C TYR A 283 28.03 -19.84 16.16
N ASN A 284 27.60 -18.94 17.05
CA ASN A 284 27.71 -19.12 18.51
C ASN A 284 26.80 -20.22 19.08
N ARG A 285 25.88 -20.79 18.30
CA ARG A 285 25.01 -21.89 18.74
C ARG A 285 25.54 -23.26 18.32
N ILE A 286 26.51 -23.29 17.40
CA ILE A 286 27.08 -24.51 16.81
C ILE A 286 28.50 -24.75 17.33
N GLY A 287 29.25 -23.70 17.69
CA GLY A 287 30.53 -23.79 18.41
C GLY A 287 30.35 -23.74 19.91
#